data_AF-A0A8J3FIX5-F1
#
_entry.id   AF-A0A8J3FIX5-F1
#
_cell.length_a   1.000
_cell.length_b   1.000
_cell.length_c   1.000
_cell.angle_alpha   90.00
_cell.angle_beta   90.00
_cell.angle_gamma   90.00
#
_symmetry.space_group_name_H-M   'P 1'
#
loop_
_entity.id
_entity.type
_entity.pdbx_description
1 polymer ?
#
loop_
_entity_poly.entity_id
_entity_poly.type
_entity_poly.pdbx_seq_one_letter_code
_entity_poly.pdbx_strand_id
1 'polypeptide(L)'
;MTRCLSRGHVDHDVLAQVMHAARDDADNAAAVWEMDNLGGRSAGDPTPLARKVITGIDDGDPVILDALPGPSIDGPAEALTQAAPAGADLAGLCPGCADRVNDAYLTDYVQRLHDAVVEHCEYHLNP
;
A
#
# COMPACT_ATOMS: atom_id res chain seq x y z
N MET A 1 16.44 26.69 12.17
CA MET A 1 16.92 26.69 10.78
C MET A 1 16.00 25.79 9.98
N THR A 2 14.93 26.37 9.43
CA THR A 2 13.97 25.67 8.58
C THR A 2 14.65 25.38 7.24
N ARG A 3 14.98 24.12 6.96
CA ARG A 3 15.45 23.74 5.63
C ARG A 3 14.28 23.99 4.68
N CYS A 4 14.35 25.08 3.92
CA CYS A 4 13.51 25.24 2.74
C CYS A 4 13.82 24.06 1.83
N LEU A 5 12.83 23.22 1.55
CA LEU A 5 12.87 22.24 0.47
C LEU A 5 13.36 22.97 -0.77
N SER A 6 14.57 22.66 -1.21
CA SER A 6 15.21 23.37 -2.31
C SER A 6 14.38 23.20 -3.58
N ARG A 7 13.71 24.29 -3.98
CA ARG A 7 13.07 24.56 -5.28
C ARG A 7 12.80 23.32 -6.17
N GLY A 8 11.57 22.80 -6.10
CA GLY A 8 11.00 21.96 -7.17
C GLY A 8 11.14 20.44 -7.01
N HIS A 9 11.74 19.96 -5.92
CA HIS A 9 11.95 18.53 -5.67
C HIS A 9 11.34 18.12 -4.33
N VAL A 10 10.68 16.95 -4.30
CA VAL A 10 10.31 16.29 -3.05
C VAL A 10 11.58 15.70 -2.48
N ASP A 11 11.83 15.89 -1.18
CA ASP A 11 12.99 15.30 -0.53
C ASP A 11 12.94 13.76 -0.66
N HIS A 12 14.07 13.16 -1.02
CA HIS A 12 14.18 11.71 -1.17
C HIS A 12 13.84 10.98 0.14
N ASP A 13 14.16 11.58 1.29
CA ASP A 13 13.84 11.02 2.60
C ASP A 13 12.33 11.06 2.88
N VAL A 14 11.62 12.06 2.35
CA VAL A 14 10.16 12.13 2.44
C VAL A 14 9.53 11.06 1.56
N LEU A 15 10.00 10.89 0.32
CA LEU A 15 9.51 9.82 -0.55
C LEU A 15 9.77 8.43 0.06
N ALA A 16 10.95 8.19 0.61
CA ALA A 16 11.29 6.93 1.26
C ALA A 16 10.37 6.62 2.45
N GLN A 17 10.07 7.61 3.28
CA GLN A 17 9.15 7.45 4.41
C GLN A 17 7.71 7.22 3.96
N VAL A 18 7.24 7.91 2.93
CA VAL A 18 5.89 7.70 2.37
C VAL A 18 5.77 6.30 1.77
N MET A 19 6.77 5.84 1.01
CA MET A 19 6.81 4.47 0.48
C MET A 19 6.83 3.43 1.61
N HIS A 20 7.54 3.69 2.70
CA HIS A 20 7.53 2.81 3.87
C HIS A 20 6.14 2.73 4.52
N ALA A 21 5.50 3.88 4.74
CA ALA A 21 4.13 3.93 5.28
C ALA A 21 3.13 3.21 4.36
N ALA A 22 3.25 3.39 3.04
CA ALA A 22 2.43 2.68 2.06
C ALA A 22 2.53 1.16 2.19
N ARG A 23 3.74 0.65 2.42
CA ARG A 23 3.98 -0.79 2.61
C ARG A 23 3.42 -1.29 3.94
N ASP A 24 3.58 -0.53 5.01
CA ASP A 24 3.03 -0.89 6.32
C ASP A 24 1.48 -0.92 6.29
N ASP A 25 0.86 0.04 5.60
CA ASP A 25 -0.58 0.09 5.38
C ASP A 25 -1.06 -1.09 4.52
N ALA A 26 -0.32 -1.44 3.46
CA ALA A 26 -0.60 -2.59 2.61
C ALA A 26 -0.51 -3.91 3.38
N ASP A 27 0.49 -4.07 4.24
CA ASP A 27 0.66 -5.27 5.08
C ASP A 27 -0.50 -5.45 6.05
N ASN A 28 -0.90 -4.36 6.70
CA ASN A 28 -2.05 -4.38 7.59
C ASN A 28 -3.35 -4.71 6.82
N ALA A 29 -3.54 -4.11 5.65
CA ALA A 29 -4.70 -4.40 4.80
C ALA A 29 -4.73 -5.86 4.32
N ALA A 30 -3.58 -6.41 3.93
CA ALA A 30 -3.43 -7.81 3.53
C ALA A 30 -3.76 -8.77 4.67
N ALA A 31 -3.29 -8.50 5.89
CA ALA A 31 -3.59 -9.31 7.06
C ALA A 31 -5.08 -9.31 7.42
N VAL A 32 -5.73 -8.14 7.33
CA VAL A 32 -7.20 -8.04 7.53
C VAL A 32 -7.94 -8.83 6.45
N TRP A 33 -7.56 -8.66 5.18
CA TRP A 33 -8.12 -9.40 4.07
C TRP A 33 -7.96 -10.91 4.25
N GLU A 34 -6.77 -11.38 4.65
CA GLU A 34 -6.49 -12.79 4.90
C GLU A 34 -7.45 -13.34 5.96
N MET A 35 -7.56 -12.67 7.11
CA MET A 35 -8.45 -13.12 8.20
C MET A 35 -9.90 -13.29 7.75
N ASP A 36 -10.38 -12.39 6.88
CA ASP A 36 -11.77 -12.36 6.42
C ASP A 36 -12.04 -13.37 5.28
N ASN A 37 -11.03 -13.72 4.48
CA ASN A 37 -11.20 -14.53 3.26
C ASN A 37 -10.62 -15.96 3.37
N LEU A 38 -9.43 -16.10 3.97
CA LEU A 38 -8.68 -17.36 4.06
C LEU A 38 -8.58 -17.89 5.49
N GLY A 39 -8.58 -16.99 6.48
CA GLY A 39 -8.38 -17.31 7.89
C GLY A 39 -9.67 -17.69 8.63
N GLY A 40 -9.58 -17.75 9.97
CA GLY A 40 -10.60 -18.34 10.84
C GLY A 40 -11.99 -17.67 10.86
N ARG A 41 -12.20 -16.52 10.20
CA ARG A 41 -13.55 -15.96 9.99
C ARG A 41 -14.23 -16.53 8.74
N SER A 42 -13.46 -17.05 7.80
CA SER A 42 -13.95 -17.78 6.63
C SER A 42 -14.30 -19.21 7.04
N ALA A 43 -15.56 -19.62 6.85
CA ALA A 43 -15.99 -20.98 7.12
C ALA A 43 -15.73 -21.85 5.88
N GLY A 44 -14.53 -22.40 5.71
CA GLY A 44 -14.22 -23.29 4.59
C GLY A 44 -12.75 -23.65 4.43
N ASP A 45 -12.48 -24.53 3.45
CA ASP A 45 -11.12 -24.79 2.95
C ASP A 45 -10.64 -23.56 2.14
N PRO A 46 -9.56 -22.87 2.54
CA PRO A 46 -9.06 -21.69 1.84
C PRO A 46 -8.38 -22.03 0.50
N THR A 47 -8.02 -23.30 0.26
CA THR A 47 -7.22 -23.74 -0.89
C THR A 47 -7.77 -23.29 -2.25
N PRO A 48 -9.08 -23.44 -2.56
CA PRO A 48 -9.60 -23.03 -3.87
C PRO A 48 -9.56 -21.51 -4.08
N LEU A 49 -9.80 -20.74 -3.01
CA LEU A 49 -9.76 -19.28 -3.08
C LEU A 49 -8.32 -18.79 -3.23
N ALA A 50 -7.39 -19.32 -2.43
CA ALA A 50 -5.97 -18.97 -2.51
C ALA A 50 -5.39 -19.22 -3.92
N ARG A 51 -5.68 -20.36 -4.55
CA ARG A 51 -5.25 -20.61 -5.94
C ARG A 51 -5.85 -19.61 -6.92
N LYS A 52 -7.15 -19.33 -6.79
CA LYS A 52 -7.85 -18.37 -7.67
C LYS A 52 -7.25 -16.97 -7.57
N VAL A 53 -6.93 -16.53 -6.36
CA VAL A 53 -6.37 -15.21 -6.11
C VAL A 53 -4.96 -15.08 -6.69
N ILE A 54 -4.07 -16.05 -6.46
CA ILE A 54 -2.72 -16.04 -7.05
C ILE A 54 -2.79 -15.94 -8.57
N THR A 55 -3.54 -16.85 -9.23
CA THR A 55 -3.70 -16.83 -10.68
C THR A 55 -4.32 -15.52 -11.17
N GLY A 56 -5.32 -14.99 -10.47
CA GLY A 56 -5.96 -13.73 -10.84
C GLY A 56 -5.03 -12.52 -10.73
N ILE A 57 -4.14 -12.48 -9.72
CA ILE A 57 -3.13 -11.43 -9.58
C ILE A 57 -2.09 -11.55 -10.71
N ASP A 58 -1.58 -12.76 -10.98
CA ASP A 58 -0.61 -13.02 -12.05
C ASP A 58 -1.15 -12.65 -13.44
N ASP A 59 -2.42 -12.95 -13.70
CA ASP A 59 -3.09 -12.65 -14.97
C ASP A 59 -3.57 -11.19 -15.09
N GLY A 60 -3.51 -10.41 -14.00
CA GLY A 60 -4.08 -9.07 -13.93
C GLY A 60 -5.61 -9.04 -14.09
N ASP A 61 -6.31 -10.06 -13.58
CA ASP A 61 -7.78 -10.16 -13.63
C ASP A 61 -8.42 -8.99 -12.86
N PRO A 62 -9.13 -8.06 -13.53
CA PRO A 62 -9.72 -6.91 -12.87
C PRO A 62 -10.74 -7.31 -11.80
N VAL A 63 -11.42 -8.44 -11.92
CA VAL A 63 -12.39 -8.89 -10.90
C VAL A 63 -11.69 -9.26 -9.60
N ILE A 64 -10.48 -9.83 -9.68
CA ILE A 64 -9.68 -10.16 -8.50
C ILE A 64 -9.02 -8.90 -7.94
N LEU A 65 -8.42 -8.07 -8.80
CA LEU A 65 -7.77 -6.84 -8.38
C LEU A 65 -8.74 -5.84 -7.74
N ASP A 66 -9.95 -5.68 -8.28
CA ASP A 66 -11.00 -4.82 -7.72
C ASP A 66 -11.57 -5.36 -6.39
N ALA A 67 -11.36 -6.64 -6.09
CA ALA A 67 -11.80 -7.26 -4.84
C ALA A 67 -10.76 -7.16 -3.71
N LEU A 68 -9.52 -6.74 -4.01
CA LEU A 68 -8.48 -6.49 -3.01
C LEU A 68 -8.75 -5.16 -2.28
N PRO A 69 -8.28 -5.03 -1.03
CA PRO A 69 -8.47 -3.79 -0.28
C PRO A 69 -7.76 -2.63 -0.97
N GLY A 70 -8.47 -1.51 -1.12
CA GLY A 70 -7.85 -0.26 -1.56
C GLY A 70 -7.15 0.47 -0.40
N PRO A 71 -6.24 1.40 -0.72
CA PRO A 71 -5.66 2.27 0.30
C PRO A 71 -6.75 3.11 0.98
N SER A 72 -6.51 3.51 2.23
CA SER A 72 -7.41 4.43 2.91
C SER A 72 -7.44 5.79 2.20
N ILE A 73 -8.59 6.47 2.24
CA ILE A 73 -8.77 7.78 1.58
C ILE A 73 -7.75 8.81 2.10
N ASP A 74 -7.41 8.71 3.38
CA ASP A 74 -6.47 9.62 4.05
C ASP A 74 -5.02 9.11 4.03
N GLY A 75 -4.76 7.87 3.63
CA GLY A 75 -3.45 7.20 3.72
C GLY A 75 -2.28 8.00 3.15
N PRO A 76 -2.34 8.49 1.90
CA PRO A 76 -1.28 9.31 1.33
C PRO A 76 -1.04 10.62 2.11
N ALA A 77 -2.10 11.26 2.63
CA ALA A 77 -2.02 12.51 3.36
C ALA A 77 -1.51 12.32 4.80
N GLU A 78 -1.90 11.24 5.45
CA GLU A 78 -1.40 10.82 6.76
C GLU A 78 0.07 10.41 6.67
N ALA A 79 0.44 9.58 5.69
CA ALA A 79 1.82 9.19 5.42
C ALA A 79 2.71 10.41 5.17
N LEU A 80 2.24 11.37 4.37
CA LEU A 80 2.92 12.65 4.16
C LEU A 80 3.09 13.44 5.46
N THR A 81 2.04 13.52 6.29
CA THR A 81 2.08 14.25 7.56
C THR A 81 3.08 13.64 8.53
N GLN A 82 3.18 12.30 8.55
CA GLN A 82 4.14 11.56 9.38
C GLN A 82 5.57 11.66 8.85
N ALA A 83 5.76 11.59 7.52
CA ALA A 83 7.06 11.65 6.85
C ALA A 83 7.69 13.05 6.86
N ALA A 84 6.85 14.08 6.96
CA ALA A 84 7.27 15.46 6.93
C ALA A 84 8.10 15.81 8.18
N PRO A 85 9.30 16.40 8.04
CA PRO A 85 10.04 16.87 9.20
C PRO A 85 9.21 17.92 9.94
N ALA A 86 9.34 17.96 11.27
CA ALA A 86 8.59 18.89 12.10
C ALA A 86 8.72 20.34 11.60
N GLY A 87 7.58 20.95 11.24
CA GLY A 87 7.52 22.31 10.70
C GLY A 87 7.76 22.42 9.19
N ALA A 88 7.76 21.30 8.45
CA ALA A 88 7.71 21.32 7.00
C ALA A 88 6.38 21.92 6.50
N ASP A 89 6.49 22.84 5.54
CA ASP A 89 5.34 23.40 4.86
C ASP A 89 4.92 22.47 3.72
N LEU A 90 3.99 21.56 4.02
CA LEU A 90 3.40 20.66 3.04
C LEU A 90 2.54 21.42 2.01
N ALA A 91 1.98 22.59 2.37
CA ALA A 91 1.29 23.48 1.44
C ALA A 91 2.28 24.22 0.51
N GLY A 92 3.56 24.25 0.87
CA GLY A 92 4.68 24.77 0.08
C GLY A 92 5.36 23.73 -0.81
N LEU A 93 4.81 22.51 -0.92
CA LEU A 93 5.25 21.54 -1.92
C LEU A 93 5.16 22.15 -3.33
N CYS A 94 6.13 21.81 -4.18
CA CYS A 94 6.16 22.34 -5.54
C CYS A 94 4.88 21.95 -6.32
N PRO A 95 4.51 22.68 -7.39
CA PRO A 95 3.44 22.23 -8.29
C PRO A 95 3.71 20.79 -8.78
N GLY A 96 2.74 19.88 -8.59
CA GLY A 96 2.85 18.45 -8.94
C GLY A 96 3.72 17.61 -7.99
N CYS A 97 4.22 18.17 -6.88
CA CYS A 97 4.90 17.38 -5.84
C CYS A 97 3.89 16.51 -5.07
N ALA A 98 2.69 17.02 -4.77
CA ALA A 98 1.65 16.23 -4.09
C ALA A 98 1.21 15.02 -4.93
N ASP A 99 0.96 15.21 -6.22
CA ASP A 99 0.61 14.12 -7.15
C ASP A 99 1.72 13.07 -7.21
N ARG A 100 2.99 13.47 -7.31
CA ARG A 100 4.12 12.53 -7.30
C ARG A 100 4.23 11.72 -6.02
N VAL A 101 3.96 12.34 -4.86
CA VAL A 101 3.97 11.61 -3.59
C VAL A 101 2.78 10.66 -3.51
N ASN A 102 1.61 11.10 -3.95
CA ASN A 102 0.43 10.25 -4.03
C ASN A 102 0.66 9.06 -4.97
N ASP A 103 1.23 9.29 -6.15
CA ASP A 103 1.58 8.24 -7.11
C ASP A 103 2.59 7.26 -6.52
N ALA A 104 3.62 7.75 -5.82
CA ALA A 104 4.60 6.89 -5.15
C ALA A 104 3.95 6.05 -4.04
N TYR A 105 3.09 6.65 -3.20
CA TYR A 105 2.35 5.94 -2.18
C TYR A 105 1.46 4.85 -2.79
N LEU A 106 0.63 5.20 -3.78
CA LEU A 106 -0.30 4.27 -4.41
C LEU A 106 0.42 3.13 -5.12
N THR A 107 1.52 3.43 -5.82
CA THR A 107 2.33 2.43 -6.51
C THR A 107 2.90 1.42 -5.53
N ASP A 108 3.55 1.89 -4.45
CA ASP A 108 4.15 1.00 -3.46
C ASP A 108 3.11 0.26 -2.62
N TYR A 109 1.97 0.90 -2.31
CA TYR A 109 0.84 0.26 -1.63
C TYR A 109 0.31 -0.92 -2.46
N VAL A 110 -0.05 -0.68 -3.73
CA VAL A 110 -0.63 -1.71 -4.60
C VAL A 110 0.37 -2.86 -4.83
N GLN A 111 1.62 -2.53 -5.13
CA GLN A 111 2.65 -3.54 -5.33
C GLN A 111 2.82 -4.40 -4.08
N ARG A 112 2.98 -3.78 -2.91
CA ARG A 112 3.18 -4.52 -1.67
C ARG A 112 1.94 -5.32 -1.27
N LEU A 113 0.75 -4.78 -1.48
CA LEU A 113 -0.51 -5.47 -1.18
C LEU A 113 -0.62 -6.75 -2.00
N HIS A 114 -0.33 -6.69 -3.30
CA HIS A 114 -0.35 -7.88 -4.15
C HIS A 114 0.65 -8.93 -3.66
N ASP A 115 1.89 -8.51 -3.38
CA ASP A 115 2.94 -9.40 -2.87
C ASP A 115 2.51 -10.06 -1.55
N ALA A 116 1.97 -9.29 -0.59
CA ALA A 116 1.52 -9.79 0.70
C ALA A 116 0.33 -10.75 0.57
N VAL A 117 -0.64 -10.43 -0.30
CA VAL A 117 -1.78 -11.32 -0.58
C VAL A 117 -1.33 -12.64 -1.19
N VAL A 118 -0.37 -12.61 -2.11
CA VAL A 118 0.24 -13.82 -2.69
C VAL A 118 0.96 -14.63 -1.60
N GLU A 119 1.80 -14.00 -0.77
CA GLU A 119 2.49 -14.64 0.36
C GLU A 119 1.50 -15.36 1.30
N HIS A 120 0.40 -14.69 1.66
CA HIS A 120 -0.65 -15.29 2.48
C HIS A 120 -1.35 -16.46 1.78
N CYS A 121 -1.68 -16.33 0.50
CA CYS A 121 -2.27 -17.42 -0.27
C CYS A 121 -1.34 -18.64 -0.33
N GLU A 122 -0.04 -18.43 -0.59
CA GLU A 122 0.96 -19.49 -0.65
C GLU A 122 1.12 -20.22 0.68
N TYR A 123 1.07 -19.50 1.81
CA TYR A 123 1.08 -20.09 3.14
C TYR A 123 -0.08 -21.07 3.35
N HIS A 124 -1.29 -20.72 2.90
CA HIS A 124 -2.46 -21.61 3.01
C HIS A 124 -2.42 -22.80 2.02
N LEU A 125 -1.68 -22.69 0.92
CA LEU A 125 -1.49 -23.79 -0.03
C LEU A 125 -0.38 -24.76 0.40
N ASN A 126 0.59 -24.29 1.17
CA ASN A 126 1.75 -25.04 1.64
C ASN A 126 2.00 -24.77 3.14
N PRO A 127 1.07 -25.18 4.04
CA PRO A 127 1.14 -24.87 5.47
C PRO A 127 2.31 -25.55 6.20
#